data_AF-A0A4U9HK34-F1
#
_entry.id   AF-A0A4U9HK34-F1
#
_cell.length_a   1.000
_cell.length_b   1.000
_cell.length_c   1.000
_cell.angle_alpha   90.00
_cell.angle_beta   90.00
_cell.angle_gamma   90.00
#
_symmetry.space_group_name_H-M   'P 1'
#
loop_
_entity.id
_entity.type
_entity.pdbx_description
1 polymer ?
#
loop_
_entity_poly.entity_id
_entity_poly.type
_entity_poly.pdbx_seq_one_letter_code
_entity_poly.pdbx_strand_id
1 'polypeptide(L)'
;MVAVGEGVQHYRIGDSVCALIAGGGYAEYCRVHESNALPVPAGLSMTEAAAIPETFFTVWVNVFQRGHLQAGETVLIHGGTSGIGTVATLLAKAFCAHVITTVGSEEKRAASLALGADVAINYRTEDFVEQTMKATNGKGANVIVDLIAGNTWRKTIRRRRWTGALCKSAPRTAW
;
A
#
# COMPACT_ATOMS: atom_id res chain seq x y z
N MET A 1 -2.10 13.73 22.22
CA MET A 1 -0.77 13.81 22.87
C MET A 1 -0.99 14.06 24.36
N VAL A 2 -0.48 13.19 25.23
CA VAL A 2 -0.62 13.35 26.70
C VAL A 2 0.67 13.81 27.39
N ALA A 3 1.80 13.66 26.71
CA ALA A 3 3.11 14.17 27.10
C ALA A 3 3.95 14.41 25.84
N VAL A 4 4.94 15.31 25.92
CA VAL A 4 5.90 15.58 24.84
C VAL A 4 7.31 15.46 25.40
N GLY A 5 8.24 14.93 24.60
CA GLY A 5 9.64 14.86 24.94
C GLY A 5 10.33 16.22 24.82
N GLU A 6 11.49 16.37 25.46
CA GLU A 6 12.35 17.54 25.28
C GLU A 6 12.76 17.66 23.79
N GLY A 7 12.65 18.87 23.23
CA GLY A 7 13.03 19.16 21.84
C GLY A 7 11.96 18.86 20.79
N VAL A 8 10.77 18.36 21.15
CA VAL A 8 9.65 18.20 20.20
C VAL A 8 9.18 19.59 19.73
N GLN A 9 9.09 19.78 18.41
CA GLN A 9 8.72 21.07 17.80
C GLN A 9 7.35 21.04 17.12
N HIS A 10 6.95 19.88 16.59
CA HIS A 10 5.77 19.78 15.72
C HIS A 10 4.45 19.55 16.46
N TYR A 11 4.50 19.12 17.73
CA TYR A 11 3.31 18.73 18.48
C TYR A 11 3.32 19.27 19.91
N ARG A 12 2.12 19.46 20.44
CA ARG A 12 1.86 19.93 21.80
C ARG A 12 0.92 18.99 22.53
N ILE A 13 0.91 19.06 23.86
CA ILE A 13 -0.06 18.32 24.68
C ILE A 13 -1.47 18.75 24.27
N GLY A 14 -2.36 17.77 24.11
CA GLY A 14 -3.73 17.97 23.61
C GLY A 14 -3.93 17.64 22.13
N ASP A 15 -2.87 17.62 21.31
CA ASP A 15 -3.03 17.37 19.87
C ASP A 15 -3.51 15.94 19.58
N SER A 16 -4.53 15.82 18.72
CA SER A 16 -4.96 14.53 18.17
C SER A 16 -4.02 14.07 17.07
N VAL A 17 -3.34 12.95 17.29
CA VAL A 17 -2.36 12.39 16.37
C VAL A 17 -2.59 10.90 16.16
N CYS A 18 -2.29 10.42 14.95
CA CYS A 18 -2.07 8.99 14.69
C CYS A 18 -0.62 8.79 14.29
N ALA A 19 -0.05 7.60 14.51
CA ALA A 19 1.39 7.41 14.28
C ALA A 19 1.73 6.00 13.85
N LEU A 20 2.85 5.88 13.12
CA LEU A 20 3.47 4.59 12.85
C LEU A 20 4.52 4.29 13.92
N ILE A 21 4.29 3.24 14.69
CA ILE A 21 5.16 2.79 15.76
C ILE A 21 5.74 1.42 15.44
N ALA A 22 6.96 1.16 15.91
CA ALA A 22 7.61 -0.14 15.76
C ALA A 22 6.97 -1.26 16.62
N GLY A 23 6.13 -0.90 17.59
CA GLY A 23 5.45 -1.83 18.49
C GLY A 23 4.84 -1.12 19.71
N GLY A 24 4.07 -1.85 20.52
CA GLY A 24 3.49 -1.33 21.77
C GLY A 24 2.22 -0.49 21.62
N GLY A 25 1.52 -0.58 20.47
CA GLY A 25 0.29 0.18 20.20
C GLY A 25 -0.98 -0.38 20.81
N TYR A 26 -0.99 -1.67 21.16
CA TYR A 26 -2.07 -2.28 21.92
C TYR A 26 -1.88 -2.01 23.42
N ALA A 27 -1.92 -0.73 23.76
CA ALA A 27 -1.74 -0.20 25.09
C ALA A 27 -2.53 1.11 25.23
N GLU A 28 -2.80 1.52 26.46
CA GLU A 28 -3.43 2.82 26.74
C GLU A 28 -2.51 3.99 26.35
N TYR A 29 -1.19 3.77 26.39
CA TYR A 29 -0.17 4.75 26.05
C TYR A 29 0.98 4.10 25.28
N CYS A 30 1.48 4.80 24.26
CA CYS A 30 2.68 4.41 23.52
C CYS A 30 3.57 5.62 23.24
N ARG A 31 4.84 5.37 22.95
CA ARG A 31 5.81 6.40 22.58
C ARG A 31 6.09 6.33 21.09
N VAL A 32 6.20 7.49 20.47
CA VAL A 32 6.57 7.63 19.06
C VAL A 32 7.47 8.84 18.87
N HIS A 33 8.36 8.78 17.89
CA HIS A 33 9.13 9.94 17.47
C HIS A 33 8.23 10.91 16.70
N GLU A 34 8.43 12.23 16.85
CA GLU A 34 7.54 13.22 16.22
C GLU A 34 7.47 13.09 14.69
N SER A 35 8.56 12.65 14.03
CA SER A 35 8.59 12.41 12.58
C SER A 35 7.67 11.27 12.11
N ASN A 36 7.23 10.40 13.02
CA ASN A 36 6.40 9.24 12.71
C ASN A 36 4.94 9.46 13.13
N ALA A 37 4.65 10.58 13.78
CA ALA A 37 3.30 11.03 14.09
C ALA A 37 2.76 11.90 12.95
N LEU A 38 1.47 11.80 12.73
CA LEU A 38 0.69 12.59 11.77
C LEU A 38 -0.47 13.26 12.53
N PRO A 39 -0.81 14.51 12.20
CA PRO A 39 -2.04 15.11 12.70
C PRO A 39 -3.23 14.30 12.18
N VAL A 40 -4.25 14.12 13.02
CA VAL A 40 -5.48 13.46 12.60
C VAL A 40 -6.19 14.34 11.56
N PRO A 41 -6.46 13.83 10.34
CA PRO A 41 -7.16 14.61 9.32
C PRO A 41 -8.55 15.05 9.80
N ALA A 42 -8.97 16.24 9.40
CA ALA A 42 -10.27 16.77 9.76
C ALA A 42 -11.40 15.85 9.26
N GLY A 43 -12.37 15.58 10.13
CA GLY A 43 -13.53 14.74 9.81
C GLY A 43 -13.32 13.24 10.00
N LEU A 44 -12.11 12.79 10.37
CA LEU A 44 -11.88 11.39 10.74
C LEU A 44 -11.91 11.19 12.25
N SER A 45 -12.52 10.07 12.67
CA SER A 45 -12.37 9.58 14.04
C SER A 45 -10.95 9.08 14.30
N MET A 46 -10.56 8.96 15.58
CA MET A 46 -9.27 8.36 15.95
C MET A 46 -9.11 6.94 15.40
N THR A 47 -10.19 6.16 15.35
CA THR A 47 -10.19 4.79 14.83
C THR A 47 -9.90 4.76 13.33
N GLU A 48 -10.51 5.65 12.55
CA GLU A 48 -10.24 5.77 11.11
C GLU A 48 -8.83 6.28 10.85
N ALA A 49 -8.40 7.29 11.62
CA ALA A 49 -7.07 7.86 11.51
C ALA A 49 -5.96 6.85 11.84
N ALA A 50 -6.21 5.88 12.73
CA ALA A 50 -5.26 4.84 13.09
C ALA A 50 -4.90 3.92 11.89
N ALA A 51 -5.75 3.81 10.88
CA ALA A 51 -5.48 3.00 9.69
C ALA A 51 -4.52 3.66 8.68
N ILE A 52 -4.25 4.96 8.84
CA ILE A 52 -3.49 5.77 7.88
C ILE A 52 -1.98 5.50 7.95
N PRO A 53 -1.29 5.60 9.10
CA PRO A 53 0.17 5.67 9.12
C PRO A 53 0.84 4.45 8.52
N GLU A 54 0.40 3.25 8.91
CA GLU A 54 0.93 1.98 8.42
C GLU A 54 0.77 1.84 6.91
N THR A 55 -0.43 2.11 6.40
CA THR A 55 -0.75 1.91 4.98
C THR A 55 -0.07 2.96 4.11
N PHE A 56 -0.14 4.24 4.47
CA PHE A 56 0.43 5.32 3.68
C PHE A 56 1.95 5.31 3.67
N PHE A 57 2.61 5.16 4.82
CA PHE A 57 4.08 5.11 4.83
C PHE A 57 4.61 3.88 4.08
N THR A 58 3.95 2.73 4.24
CA THR A 58 4.33 1.52 3.50
C THR A 58 4.18 1.75 1.99
N VAL A 59 3.04 2.26 1.53
CA VAL A 59 2.86 2.52 0.10
C VAL A 59 3.85 3.56 -0.41
N TRP A 60 4.05 4.66 0.32
CA TRP A 60 4.93 5.74 -0.11
C TRP A 60 6.37 5.29 -0.32
N VAL A 61 6.94 4.63 0.68
CA VAL A 61 8.32 4.12 0.62
C VAL A 61 8.48 3.09 -0.50
N ASN A 62 7.51 2.19 -0.65
CA ASN A 62 7.66 1.07 -1.55
C ASN A 62 7.31 1.41 -3.02
N VAL A 63 6.25 2.18 -3.25
CA VAL A 63 5.77 2.49 -4.61
C VAL A 63 6.46 3.72 -5.20
N PHE A 64 6.68 4.75 -4.41
CA PHE A 64 7.16 6.05 -4.93
C PHE A 64 8.64 6.27 -4.66
N GLN A 65 9.13 5.98 -3.45
CA GLN A 65 10.56 6.18 -3.15
C GLN A 65 11.45 5.06 -3.69
N ARG A 66 11.02 3.79 -3.60
CA ARG A 66 11.78 2.64 -4.13
C ARG A 66 11.31 2.24 -5.52
N GLY A 67 9.99 2.19 -5.72
CA GLY A 67 9.33 1.87 -6.98
C GLY A 67 9.54 2.92 -8.06
N HIS A 68 9.75 4.19 -7.67
CA HIS A 68 9.83 5.33 -8.57
C HIS A 68 8.68 5.40 -9.58
N LEU A 69 7.47 4.97 -9.20
CA LEU A 69 6.30 4.97 -10.08
C LEU A 69 6.07 6.38 -10.67
N GLN A 70 6.02 6.46 -11.99
CA GLN A 70 5.74 7.71 -12.72
C GLN A 70 4.32 7.72 -13.31
N ALA A 71 3.87 8.92 -13.68
CA ALA A 71 2.63 9.09 -14.42
C ALA A 71 2.66 8.30 -15.75
N GLY A 72 1.55 7.67 -16.10
CA GLY A 72 1.42 6.83 -17.30
C GLY A 72 2.05 5.43 -17.19
N GLU A 73 2.83 5.15 -16.14
CA GLU A 73 3.34 3.81 -15.88
C GLU A 73 2.27 2.88 -15.29
N THR A 74 2.53 1.57 -15.35
CA THR A 74 1.62 0.57 -14.77
C THR A 74 2.15 0.01 -13.45
N VAL A 75 1.27 -0.04 -12.44
CA VAL A 75 1.52 -0.74 -11.18
C VAL A 75 0.63 -1.99 -11.07
N LEU A 76 1.23 -3.13 -10.70
CA LEU A 76 0.51 -4.34 -10.32
C LEU A 76 0.48 -4.49 -8.80
N ILE A 77 -0.71 -4.49 -8.21
CA ILE A 77 -0.93 -4.56 -6.77
C ILE A 77 -1.56 -5.91 -6.42
N HIS A 78 -0.84 -6.71 -5.65
CA HIS A 78 -1.41 -7.95 -5.11
C HIS A 78 -2.25 -7.69 -3.87
N GLY A 79 -3.51 -8.15 -3.89
CA GLY A 79 -4.45 -7.93 -2.81
C GLY A 79 -5.10 -6.55 -2.85
N GLY A 80 -5.72 -6.19 -3.98
CA GLY A 80 -6.27 -4.85 -4.24
C GLY A 80 -7.28 -4.35 -3.20
N THR A 81 -7.98 -5.25 -2.51
CA THR A 81 -8.96 -4.89 -1.46
C THR A 81 -8.40 -4.98 -0.03
N SER A 82 -7.09 -5.06 0.13
CA SER A 82 -6.42 -4.97 1.44
C SER A 82 -6.17 -3.52 1.82
N GLY A 83 -5.92 -3.19 3.09
CA GLY A 83 -5.66 -1.80 3.51
C GLY A 83 -4.51 -1.13 2.75
N ILE A 84 -3.42 -1.85 2.48
CA ILE A 84 -2.32 -1.31 1.66
C ILE A 84 -2.72 -1.28 0.19
N GLY A 85 -3.44 -2.30 -0.32
CA GLY A 85 -3.86 -2.37 -1.71
C GLY A 85 -4.83 -1.25 -2.11
N THR A 86 -5.73 -0.86 -1.20
CA THR A 86 -6.66 0.24 -1.43
C THR A 86 -5.94 1.58 -1.45
N VAL A 87 -5.03 1.83 -0.49
CA VAL A 87 -4.21 3.05 -0.46
C VAL A 87 -3.26 3.13 -1.65
N ALA A 88 -2.65 2.02 -2.05
CA ALA A 88 -1.80 1.95 -3.24
C ALA A 88 -2.58 2.26 -4.53
N THR A 89 -3.82 1.78 -4.63
CA THR A 89 -4.72 2.11 -5.74
C THR A 89 -5.02 3.59 -5.77
N LEU A 90 -5.49 4.16 -4.65
CA LEU A 90 -5.85 5.58 -4.56
C LEU A 90 -4.65 6.49 -4.89
N LEU A 91 -3.47 6.22 -4.31
CA LEU A 91 -2.28 7.01 -4.58
C LEU A 91 -1.79 6.84 -6.03
N ALA A 92 -1.73 5.62 -6.57
CA ALA A 92 -1.30 5.41 -7.94
C ALA A 92 -2.24 6.13 -8.94
N LYS A 93 -3.55 6.11 -8.72
CA LYS A 93 -4.51 6.87 -9.54
C LYS A 93 -4.32 8.38 -9.40
N ALA A 94 -4.09 8.89 -8.18
CA ALA A 94 -3.80 10.31 -7.97
C ALA A 94 -2.53 10.78 -8.72
N PHE A 95 -1.57 9.88 -8.93
CA PHE A 95 -0.35 10.13 -9.70
C PHE A 95 -0.47 9.73 -11.19
N CYS A 96 -1.70 9.56 -11.70
CA CYS A 96 -1.97 9.27 -13.10
C CYS A 96 -1.32 7.97 -13.61
N ALA A 97 -1.10 6.98 -12.75
CA ALA A 97 -0.65 5.65 -13.15
C ALA A 97 -1.83 4.74 -13.55
N HIS A 98 -1.52 3.71 -14.34
CA HIS A 98 -2.41 2.60 -14.63
C HIS A 98 -2.32 1.55 -13.53
N VAL A 99 -3.45 1.16 -12.96
CA VAL A 99 -3.52 0.29 -11.79
C VAL A 99 -4.14 -1.05 -12.16
N ILE A 100 -3.36 -2.10 -11.99
CA ILE A 100 -3.81 -3.49 -12.09
C ILE A 100 -3.80 -4.10 -10.70
N THR A 101 -4.88 -4.76 -10.30
CA THR A 101 -5.00 -5.39 -8.99
C THR A 101 -5.28 -6.89 -9.11
N THR A 102 -4.84 -7.67 -8.12
CA THR A 102 -5.33 -9.05 -7.95
C THR A 102 -6.23 -9.17 -6.74
N VAL A 103 -7.33 -9.91 -6.88
CA VAL A 103 -8.36 -10.11 -5.85
C VAL A 103 -8.80 -11.57 -5.76
N GLY A 104 -9.40 -11.94 -4.64
CA GLY A 104 -9.74 -13.34 -4.34
C GLY A 104 -11.21 -13.73 -4.55
N SER A 105 -12.05 -12.82 -5.03
CA SER A 105 -13.46 -13.09 -5.35
C SER A 105 -14.02 -12.03 -6.30
N GLU A 106 -15.20 -12.28 -6.87
CA GLU A 106 -15.82 -11.37 -7.83
C GLU A 106 -16.39 -10.12 -7.17
N GLU A 107 -16.87 -10.24 -5.93
CA GLU A 107 -17.30 -9.10 -5.12
C GLU A 107 -16.11 -8.17 -4.85
N LYS A 108 -14.93 -8.75 -4.57
CA LYS A 108 -13.68 -7.99 -4.42
C LYS A 108 -13.21 -7.39 -5.74
N ARG A 109 -13.49 -8.03 -6.89
CA ARG A 109 -13.21 -7.46 -8.21
C ARG A 109 -14.01 -6.19 -8.41
N ALA A 110 -15.33 -6.27 -8.21
CA ALA A 110 -16.22 -5.12 -8.32
C ALA A 110 -15.79 -3.98 -7.37
N ALA A 111 -15.47 -4.30 -6.12
CA ALA A 111 -14.98 -3.31 -5.15
C ALA A 111 -13.65 -2.65 -5.57
N SER A 112 -12.71 -3.42 -6.12
CA SER A 112 -11.42 -2.90 -6.58
C SER A 112 -11.57 -1.96 -7.78
N LEU A 113 -12.43 -2.33 -8.74
CA LEU A 113 -12.75 -1.48 -9.90
C LEU A 113 -13.46 -0.18 -9.45
N ALA A 114 -14.42 -0.28 -8.54
CA ALA A 114 -15.14 0.88 -8.00
C ALA A 114 -14.20 1.85 -7.25
N LEU A 115 -13.14 1.33 -6.62
CA LEU A 115 -12.11 2.15 -5.97
C LEU A 115 -11.21 2.91 -6.96
N GLY A 116 -11.15 2.45 -8.22
CA GLY A 116 -10.39 3.11 -9.29
C GLY A 116 -9.31 2.24 -9.94
N ALA A 117 -9.23 0.95 -9.65
CA ALA A 117 -8.37 0.06 -10.42
C ALA A 117 -8.82 0.01 -11.89
N ASP A 118 -7.89 0.12 -12.84
CA ASP A 118 -8.20 0.01 -14.27
C ASP A 118 -8.49 -1.46 -14.66
N VAL A 119 -7.81 -2.39 -14.00
CA VAL A 119 -8.04 -3.84 -14.15
C VAL A 119 -8.02 -4.51 -12.79
N ALA A 120 -8.99 -5.37 -12.52
CA ALA A 120 -9.01 -6.23 -11.35
C ALA A 120 -9.12 -7.69 -11.77
N ILE A 121 -8.12 -8.50 -11.38
CA ILE A 121 -7.96 -9.88 -11.81
C ILE A 121 -8.31 -10.81 -10.65
N ASN A 122 -9.26 -11.71 -10.86
CA ASN A 122 -9.55 -12.74 -9.88
C ASN A 122 -8.54 -13.88 -10.02
N TYR A 123 -7.51 -13.87 -9.17
CA TYR A 123 -6.38 -14.81 -9.28
C TYR A 123 -6.76 -16.27 -9.02
N ARG A 124 -7.99 -16.55 -8.56
CA ARG A 124 -8.51 -17.92 -8.38
C ARG A 124 -9.02 -18.52 -9.68
N THR A 125 -9.44 -17.70 -10.62
CA THR A 125 -10.05 -18.12 -11.89
C THR A 125 -9.20 -17.75 -13.11
N GLU A 126 -8.28 -16.79 -12.95
CA GLU A 126 -7.48 -16.23 -14.04
C GLU A 126 -5.98 -16.28 -13.70
N ASP A 127 -5.14 -16.47 -14.70
CA ASP A 127 -3.70 -16.26 -14.55
C ASP A 127 -3.39 -14.75 -14.58
N PHE A 128 -3.03 -14.20 -13.42
CA PHE A 128 -2.74 -12.78 -13.29
C PHE A 128 -1.59 -12.30 -14.18
N VAL A 129 -0.65 -13.18 -14.52
CA VAL A 129 0.48 -12.83 -15.38
C VAL A 129 -0.01 -12.66 -16.81
N GLU A 130 -0.83 -13.59 -17.31
CA GLU A 130 -1.43 -13.48 -18.64
C GLU A 130 -2.31 -12.22 -18.74
N GLN A 131 -3.19 -12.00 -17.75
CA GLN A 131 -4.06 -10.83 -17.75
C GLN A 131 -3.26 -9.52 -17.64
N THR A 132 -2.19 -9.48 -16.85
CA THR A 132 -1.31 -8.30 -16.79
C THR A 132 -0.64 -8.02 -18.13
N MET A 133 -0.13 -9.06 -18.80
CA MET A 133 0.47 -8.89 -20.13
C MET A 133 -0.55 -8.41 -21.15
N LYS A 134 -1.78 -8.95 -21.11
CA LYS A 134 -2.87 -8.51 -21.98
C LYS A 134 -3.23 -7.03 -21.74
N ALA A 135 -3.38 -6.65 -20.47
CA ALA A 135 -3.71 -5.27 -20.08
C ALA A 135 -2.61 -4.25 -20.42
N THR A 136 -1.37 -4.70 -20.58
CA THR A 136 -0.19 -3.83 -20.82
C THR A 136 0.36 -3.97 -22.24
N ASN A 137 -0.37 -4.58 -23.17
CA ASN A 137 0.08 -4.85 -24.55
C ASN A 137 1.45 -5.56 -24.59
N GLY A 138 1.65 -6.51 -23.70
CA GLY A 138 2.84 -7.34 -23.59
C GLY A 138 4.05 -6.66 -22.93
N LYS A 139 3.90 -5.45 -22.37
CA LYS A 139 4.98 -4.72 -21.69
C LYS A 139 5.21 -5.19 -20.25
N GLY A 140 4.17 -5.64 -19.56
CA GLY A 140 4.21 -5.93 -18.12
C GLY A 140 4.08 -4.65 -17.28
N ALA A 141 4.11 -4.79 -15.95
CA ALA A 141 4.06 -3.64 -15.03
C ALA A 141 5.45 -3.04 -14.76
N ASN A 142 5.47 -1.73 -14.53
CA ASN A 142 6.64 -0.95 -14.12
C ASN A 142 6.90 -1.03 -12.62
N VAL A 143 5.87 -1.25 -11.80
CA VAL A 143 6.03 -1.43 -10.34
C VAL A 143 5.15 -2.57 -9.88
N ILE A 144 5.63 -3.39 -8.94
CA ILE A 144 4.87 -4.50 -8.38
C ILE A 144 4.88 -4.41 -6.87
N VAL A 145 3.67 -4.37 -6.30
CA VAL A 145 3.44 -4.38 -4.85
C VAL A 145 2.99 -5.79 -4.47
N ASP A 146 3.93 -6.60 -3.96
CA ASP A 146 3.64 -7.95 -3.46
C ASP A 146 3.71 -7.97 -1.93
N LEU A 147 2.53 -7.91 -1.32
CA LEU A 147 2.35 -7.94 0.14
C LEU A 147 2.10 -9.33 0.69
N ILE A 148 1.86 -10.30 -0.20
CA ILE A 148 1.44 -11.65 0.17
C ILE A 148 2.68 -12.52 0.41
N ALA A 149 3.77 -12.29 -0.34
CA ALA A 149 5.06 -12.99 -0.28
C ALA A 149 4.94 -14.54 -0.30
N GLY A 150 5.42 -15.18 -1.36
CA GLY A 150 5.37 -16.65 -1.47
C GLY A 150 5.40 -17.14 -2.92
N ASN A 151 4.47 -18.02 -3.31
CA ASN A 151 4.41 -18.53 -4.69
C ASN A 151 4.16 -17.44 -5.74
N THR A 152 3.48 -16.36 -5.37
CA THR A 152 3.29 -15.16 -6.22
C THR A 152 4.64 -14.56 -6.62
N TRP A 153 5.53 -14.36 -5.64
CA TRP A 153 6.90 -13.86 -5.84
C TRP A 153 7.72 -14.68 -6.85
N ARG A 154 7.64 -16.02 -6.78
CA ARG A 154 8.36 -16.90 -7.73
C ARG A 154 7.83 -16.75 -9.16
N LYS A 155 6.52 -16.59 -9.34
CA LYS A 155 5.92 -16.35 -10.66
C LYS A 155 6.31 -14.96 -11.20
N THR A 156 6.39 -13.97 -10.31
CA THR A 156 6.80 -12.60 -10.65
C THR A 156 8.25 -12.52 -11.11
N ILE A 157 9.20 -13.08 -10.34
CA ILE A 157 10.64 -13.05 -10.66
C ILE A 157 11.01 -13.84 -11.92
N ARG A 158 10.30 -14.95 -12.20
CA ARG A 158 10.67 -15.86 -13.30
C ARG A 158 10.49 -15.25 -14.69
N ARG A 159 9.74 -14.16 -14.85
CA ARG A 159 9.63 -13.44 -16.13
C ARG A 159 10.59 -12.25 -16.13
N ARG A 160 11.76 -12.37 -16.77
CA ARG A 160 12.83 -11.35 -16.87
C ARG A 160 12.46 -10.04 -17.63
N ARG A 161 11.17 -9.70 -17.78
CA ARG A 161 10.71 -8.53 -18.56
C ARG A 161 10.07 -7.39 -17.74
N TRP A 162 9.88 -7.56 -16.43
CA TRP A 162 9.41 -6.47 -15.56
C TRP A 162 10.61 -5.55 -15.27
N THR A 163 10.60 -4.33 -15.81
CA THR A 163 11.67 -3.34 -15.65
C THR A 163 11.56 -2.54 -14.33
N GLY A 164 10.84 -3.09 -13.36
CA GLY A 164 10.34 -2.38 -12.19
C GLY A 164 11.00 -2.72 -10.86
N ALA A 165 10.95 -1.78 -9.92
CA ALA A 165 11.31 -2.08 -8.54
C ALA A 165 10.25 -3.00 -7.91
N LEU A 166 10.71 -4.16 -7.43
CA LEU A 166 9.89 -5.08 -6.66
C LEU A 166 9.98 -4.74 -5.19
N CYS A 167 8.83 -4.42 -4.59
CA CYS A 167 8.75 -4.15 -3.16
C CYS A 167 8.06 -5.30 -2.41
N LYS A 168 8.83 -5.90 -1.50
CA LYS A 168 8.40 -6.95 -0.58
C LYS A 168 8.13 -6.32 0.78
N SER A 169 6.92 -6.44 1.30
CA SER A 169 6.68 -6.20 2.74
C SER A 169 7.22 -7.37 3.57
N ALA A 170 7.60 -7.10 4.82
CA ALA A 170 8.23 -8.08 5.70
C ALA A 170 7.41 -9.39 5.81
N PRO A 171 8.06 -10.57 5.87
CA PRO A 171 7.37 -11.86 5.99
C PRO A 171 6.52 -11.93 7.26
N ARG A 172 5.45 -12.75 7.25
CA ARG A 172 4.58 -13.04 8.41
C ARG A 172 5.30 -13.53 9.68
N THR A 173 6.58 -13.83 9.61
CA THR A 173 7.43 -14.23 10.74
C THR A 173 8.08 -13.04 11.47
N ALA A 174 7.76 -11.80 11.09
CA ALA A 174 8.34 -10.59 11.65
C ALA A 174 7.41 -9.81 12.60
N TRP A 175 6.34 -10.46 13.10
CA TRP A 175 5.45 -9.93 14.13
C TRP A 175 5.32 -10.93 15.27
#